data_AF-A0A957F068-F1
#
_entry.id   AF-A0A957F068-F1
#
_cell.length_a   1.000
_cell.length_b   1.000
_cell.length_c   1.000
_cell.angle_alpha   90.00
_cell.angle_beta   90.00
_cell.angle_gamma   90.00
#
_symmetry.space_group_name_H-M   'P 1'
#
loop_
_entity.id
_entity.type
_entity.pdbx_description
1 polymer ?
#
loop_
_entity_poly.entity_id
_entity_poly.type
_entity_poly.pdbx_seq_one_letter_code
_entity_poly.pdbx_strand_id
1 'polypeptide(L)'
;MNRCRACLITAGIVIVLACSLWLTPSAQAWRAKAESPPAVSAHSQQHAYAVSTAVQAAQSGGECAVNAVDLIGAWVDAGAKEGLFPFESLDAEPCTADFETDVLPLFTTPDAWFPGSEACTDCHFDNSEDSRHEMDLSSLD
;
A
#
# COMPACT_ATOMS: atom_id res chain seq x y z
N MET A 1 -42.15 54.62 -18.43
CA MET A 1 -42.63 53.82 -17.29
C MET A 1 -41.91 52.49 -17.36
N ASN A 2 -40.79 52.37 -16.64
CA ASN A 2 -40.70 51.72 -15.32
C ASN A 2 -41.05 50.23 -15.39
N ARG A 3 -40.04 49.36 -15.43
CA ARG A 3 -39.39 48.70 -14.26
C ARG A 3 -40.05 47.34 -14.01
N CYS A 4 -39.27 46.42 -13.45
CA CYS A 4 -39.68 45.08 -12.97
C CYS A 4 -39.69 43.96 -14.03
N ARG A 5 -38.51 43.50 -14.44
CA ARG A 5 -38.28 42.06 -14.72
C ARG A 5 -36.80 41.63 -14.67
N ALA A 6 -36.00 42.35 -13.89
CA ALA A 6 -34.62 41.99 -13.55
C ALA A 6 -34.53 41.27 -12.20
N CYS A 7 -35.45 40.34 -11.90
CA CYS A 7 -35.57 39.74 -10.55
C CYS A 7 -35.88 38.24 -10.52
N LEU A 8 -35.54 37.49 -11.58
CA LEU A 8 -35.74 36.02 -11.60
C LEU A 8 -34.50 35.24 -12.08
N ILE A 9 -33.32 35.87 -12.02
CA ILE A 9 -32.01 35.21 -12.19
C ILE A 9 -31.31 35.18 -10.82
N THR A 10 -31.95 34.63 -9.80
CA THR A 10 -31.30 34.35 -8.49
C THR A 10 -31.92 33.19 -7.72
N ALA A 11 -32.95 32.51 -8.23
CA ALA A 11 -33.68 31.47 -7.50
C ALA A 11 -33.34 30.02 -7.89
N GLY A 12 -32.24 29.79 -8.63
CA GLY A 12 -31.80 28.44 -9.06
C GLY A 12 -30.53 27.91 -8.38
N ILE A 13 -29.79 28.76 -7.65
CA ILE A 13 -28.44 28.46 -7.14
C ILE A 13 -28.44 28.10 -5.63
N VAL A 14 -29.60 27.85 -5.04
CA VAL A 14 -29.71 27.56 -3.59
C VAL A 14 -30.18 26.12 -3.29
N ILE A 15 -30.57 25.32 -4.29
CA ILE A 15 -31.15 23.97 -4.07
C ILE A 15 -30.14 22.82 -4.31
N VAL A 16 -28.89 23.08 -4.68
CA VAL A 16 -27.84 22.03 -4.76
C VAL A 16 -26.94 21.99 -3.51
N LEU A 17 -27.03 22.99 -2.63
CA LEU A 17 -26.17 23.12 -1.45
C LEU A 17 -26.76 22.56 -0.13
N ALA A 18 -27.91 21.89 -0.18
CA ALA A 18 -28.58 21.35 1.02
C ALA A 18 -28.64 19.81 1.08
N CYS A 19 -28.00 19.09 0.15
CA CYS A 19 -27.97 17.62 0.13
C CYS A 19 -26.63 17.01 0.59
N SER A 20 -25.74 17.81 1.17
CA SER A 20 -24.40 17.36 1.62
C SER A 20 -24.22 17.35 3.14
N LEU A 21 -25.29 17.58 3.92
CA LEU A 21 -25.22 17.71 5.38
C LEU A 21 -25.88 16.56 6.16
N TRP A 22 -26.14 15.44 5.51
CA TRP A 22 -26.65 14.22 6.17
C TRP A 22 -25.72 13.00 6.02
N LEU A 23 -24.42 13.21 5.78
CA LEU A 23 -23.44 12.16 6.11
C LEU A 23 -23.18 12.18 7.62
N THR A 24 -23.73 11.16 8.25
CA THR A 24 -23.64 10.81 9.67
C THR A 24 -22.22 10.90 10.25
N PRO A 25 -22.05 11.43 11.47
CA PRO A 25 -20.81 11.33 12.23
C PRO A 25 -20.72 9.96 12.91
N SER A 26 -20.58 8.88 12.14
CA SER A 26 -20.34 7.53 12.66
C SER A 26 -18.87 7.08 12.52
N ALA A 27 -18.02 7.88 11.88
CA ALA A 27 -16.59 7.59 11.73
C ALA A 27 -15.72 7.93 12.96
N GLN A 28 -16.29 8.49 14.04
CA GLN A 28 -15.53 8.93 15.22
C GLN A 28 -15.74 8.07 16.47
N ALA A 29 -16.67 7.10 16.47
CA ALA A 29 -16.96 6.30 17.66
C ALA A 29 -15.97 5.15 17.93
N TRP A 30 -15.12 4.76 16.97
CA TRP A 30 -14.08 3.75 17.19
C TRP A 30 -12.75 4.33 17.73
N ARG A 31 -12.60 5.66 17.75
CA ARG A 31 -11.34 6.32 18.14
C ARG A 31 -11.18 6.61 19.64
N ALA A 32 -12.16 6.28 20.48
CA ALA A 32 -12.18 6.69 21.88
C ALA A 32 -12.04 5.54 22.90
N LYS A 33 -11.57 4.36 22.49
CA LYS A 33 -11.15 3.32 23.44
C LYS A 33 -9.87 2.63 23.00
N ALA A 34 -8.82 3.43 22.77
CA ALA A 34 -7.46 2.95 22.97
C ALA A 34 -7.24 2.94 24.49
N GLU A 35 -7.63 1.84 25.13
CA GLU A 35 -7.10 1.51 26.45
C GLU A 35 -5.57 1.43 26.30
N SER A 36 -4.83 2.20 27.09
CA SER A 36 -3.37 2.18 27.05
C SER A 36 -2.89 0.72 27.16
N PRO A 37 -2.09 0.21 26.21
CA PRO A 37 -1.54 -1.13 26.36
C PRO A 37 -0.71 -1.19 27.65
N PRO A 38 -0.68 -2.34 28.34
CA PRO A 38 0.21 -2.51 29.49
C PRO A 38 1.62 -2.16 29.04
N ALA A 39 2.37 -1.45 29.90
CA ALA A 39 3.74 -1.06 29.62
C ALA A 39 4.54 -2.29 29.19
N VAL A 40 4.79 -2.41 27.88
CA VAL A 40 5.62 -3.46 27.33
C VAL A 40 7.01 -3.19 27.88
N SER A 41 7.54 -4.15 28.64
CA SER A 41 8.85 -4.06 29.25
C SER A 41 9.88 -3.64 28.20
N ALA A 42 10.69 -2.62 28.50
CA ALA A 42 11.60 -1.93 27.58
C ALA A 42 12.70 -2.82 26.94
N HIS A 43 12.66 -4.13 27.15
CA HIS A 43 13.57 -5.11 26.56
C HIS A 43 13.15 -5.62 25.17
N SER A 44 11.92 -5.37 24.70
CA SER A 44 11.48 -5.81 23.34
C SER A 44 11.41 -4.67 22.31
N GLN A 45 11.60 -3.42 22.72
CA GLN A 45 11.48 -2.26 21.82
C GLN A 45 12.75 -1.95 21.03
N GLN A 46 13.84 -2.71 21.22
CA GLN A 46 15.09 -2.48 20.48
C GLN A 46 15.06 -2.97 19.02
N HIS A 47 14.01 -3.70 18.61
CA HIS A 47 13.86 -4.21 17.25
C HIS A 47 12.87 -3.39 16.40
N ALA A 48 12.37 -2.27 16.92
CA ALA A 48 11.51 -1.34 16.18
C ALA A 48 12.32 -0.17 15.58
N TYR A 49 13.54 -0.43 15.11
CA TYR A 49 14.05 0.39 14.02
C TYR A 49 13.23 0.01 12.81
N ALA A 50 12.40 0.94 12.33
CA ALA A 50 11.83 0.87 11.01
C ALA A 50 13.01 0.79 10.02
N VAL A 51 13.43 -0.43 9.71
CA VAL A 51 14.16 -0.68 8.48
C VAL A 51 13.09 -0.51 7.41
N SER A 52 12.96 0.71 6.88
CA SER A 52 12.47 0.86 5.51
C SER A 52 13.47 0.09 4.67
N THR A 53 13.16 -1.16 4.34
CA THR A 53 13.79 -1.86 3.23
C THR A 53 13.30 -1.18 1.97
N ALA A 54 13.90 -0.02 1.69
CA ALA A 54 13.80 0.61 0.40
C ALA A 54 14.51 -0.31 -0.58
N VAL A 55 13.76 -0.88 -1.51
CA VAL A 55 14.26 -1.71 -2.59
C VAL A 55 14.46 -0.81 -3.79
N GLN A 56 15.57 -0.97 -4.50
CA GLN A 56 15.74 -0.36 -5.81
C GLN A 56 15.14 -1.29 -6.85
N ALA A 57 14.08 -0.85 -7.52
CA ALA A 57 13.63 -1.54 -8.73
C ALA A 57 14.57 -1.21 -9.89
N ALA A 58 14.87 -2.18 -10.75
CA ALA A 58 15.77 -1.99 -11.87
C ALA A 58 15.16 -1.07 -12.94
N GLN A 59 15.62 0.19 -13.01
CA GLN A 59 15.27 1.16 -14.04
C GLN A 59 16.50 1.82 -14.67
N SER A 60 16.48 1.98 -15.99
CA SER A 60 17.51 2.72 -16.73
C SER A 60 17.26 4.23 -16.64
N GLY A 61 17.70 4.89 -15.57
CA GLY A 61 17.79 6.37 -15.58
C GLY A 61 17.71 7.12 -14.24
N GLY A 62 17.42 6.47 -13.12
CA GLY A 62 17.38 7.07 -11.79
C GLY A 62 17.18 6.01 -10.70
N GLU A 63 17.49 6.32 -9.43
CA GLU A 63 17.23 5.42 -8.30
C GLU A 63 15.73 5.42 -7.98
N CYS A 64 14.99 4.49 -8.58
CA CYS A 64 13.59 4.21 -8.29
C CYS A 64 13.45 3.44 -6.98
N ALA A 65 13.79 4.09 -5.86
CA ALA A 65 13.63 3.53 -4.53
C ALA A 65 12.15 3.53 -4.10
N VAL A 66 11.71 2.43 -3.49
CA VAL A 66 10.34 2.23 -2.97
C VAL A 66 10.36 1.26 -1.80
N ASN A 67 9.43 1.34 -0.85
CA ASN A 67 9.36 0.32 0.21
C ASN A 67 8.88 -1.02 -0.40
N ALA A 68 9.44 -2.14 0.06
CA ALA A 68 9.08 -3.47 -0.43
C ALA A 68 7.55 -3.74 -0.45
N VAL A 69 6.84 -3.34 0.62
CA VAL A 69 5.38 -3.52 0.70
C VAL A 69 4.63 -2.67 -0.32
N ASP A 70 5.09 -1.44 -0.56
CA ASP A 70 4.46 -0.54 -1.53
C ASP A 70 4.68 -1.04 -2.96
N LEU A 71 5.85 -1.65 -3.24
CA LEU A 71 6.15 -2.27 -4.52
C LEU A 71 5.24 -3.49 -4.80
N ILE A 72 5.05 -4.37 -3.80
CA ILE A 72 4.11 -5.49 -3.89
C ILE A 72 2.67 -4.95 -4.09
N GLY A 73 2.29 -3.91 -3.35
CA GLY A 73 1.00 -3.25 -3.50
C GLY A 73 0.77 -2.72 -4.92
N ALA A 74 1.75 -2.04 -5.49
CA ALA A 74 1.69 -1.53 -6.87
C ALA A 74 1.54 -2.65 -7.90
N TRP A 75 2.25 -3.78 -7.72
CA TRP A 75 2.10 -4.96 -8.56
C TRP A 75 0.68 -5.57 -8.48
N VAL A 76 0.14 -5.69 -7.28
CA VAL A 76 -1.23 -6.17 -7.05
C VAL A 76 -2.26 -5.22 -7.69
N ASP A 77 -2.08 -3.91 -7.52
CA ASP A 77 -2.95 -2.89 -8.10
C ASP A 77 -2.88 -2.86 -9.64
N ALA A 78 -1.73 -3.23 -10.22
CA ALA A 78 -1.55 -3.44 -11.66
C ALA A 78 -2.18 -4.75 -12.18
N GLY A 79 -2.70 -5.60 -11.27
CA GLY A 79 -3.46 -6.80 -11.60
C GLY A 79 -2.69 -8.10 -11.40
N ALA A 80 -1.56 -8.08 -10.69
CA ALA A 80 -0.77 -9.26 -10.31
C ALA A 80 -0.44 -10.19 -11.49
N LYS A 81 0.17 -9.63 -12.55
CA LYS A 81 0.55 -10.38 -13.76
C LYS A 81 2.06 -10.33 -13.96
N GLU A 82 2.54 -11.23 -14.80
CA GLU A 82 3.89 -11.16 -15.32
C GLU A 82 4.17 -9.85 -16.05
N GLY A 83 5.45 -9.47 -16.02
CA GLY A 83 6.01 -8.36 -16.76
C GLY A 83 5.98 -7.04 -16.02
N LEU A 84 6.12 -5.98 -16.82
CA LEU A 84 6.31 -4.62 -16.33
C LEU A 84 5.03 -4.00 -15.75
N PHE A 85 5.16 -3.35 -14.59
CA PHE A 85 4.10 -2.59 -13.94
C PHE A 85 4.58 -1.22 -13.42
N PRO A 86 3.72 -0.20 -13.42
CA PRO A 86 4.09 1.13 -12.93
C PRO A 86 4.03 1.20 -11.40
N PHE A 87 4.88 2.05 -10.81
CA PHE A 87 4.80 2.45 -9.41
C PHE A 87 5.32 3.88 -9.21
N GLU A 88 5.04 4.47 -8.05
CA GLU A 88 5.56 5.79 -7.65
C GLU A 88 6.73 5.59 -6.67
N SER A 89 7.88 6.23 -6.94
CA SER A 89 9.05 6.15 -6.05
C SER A 89 8.86 6.95 -4.76
N LEU A 90 9.79 6.80 -3.81
CA LEU A 90 9.82 7.61 -2.58
C LEU A 90 9.94 9.13 -2.84
N ASP A 91 10.46 9.52 -4.01
CA ASP A 91 10.57 10.91 -4.45
C ASP A 91 9.38 11.37 -5.29
N ALA A 92 8.30 10.58 -5.34
CA ALA A 92 7.10 10.81 -6.13
C ALA A 92 7.35 10.84 -7.66
N GLU A 93 8.38 10.14 -8.13
CA GLU A 93 8.69 10.01 -9.55
C GLU A 93 8.05 8.73 -10.13
N PRO A 94 7.51 8.77 -11.35
CA PRO A 94 6.95 7.59 -11.99
C PRO A 94 8.06 6.62 -12.41
N CYS A 95 7.93 5.37 -11.98
CA CYS A 95 8.86 4.28 -12.27
C CYS A 95 8.12 3.06 -12.81
N THR A 96 8.87 2.08 -13.31
CA THR A 96 8.37 0.75 -13.69
C THR A 96 9.22 -0.32 -13.01
N ALA A 97 8.59 -1.39 -12.57
CA ALA A 97 9.24 -2.58 -12.03
C ALA A 97 8.76 -3.81 -12.81
N ASP A 98 9.46 -4.92 -12.66
CA ASP A 98 9.09 -6.23 -13.20
C ASP A 98 8.86 -7.23 -12.06
N PHE A 99 7.90 -8.13 -12.22
CA PHE A 99 7.62 -9.14 -11.20
C PHE A 99 8.83 -10.03 -10.92
N GLU A 100 9.47 -10.59 -11.95
CA GLU A 100 10.54 -11.58 -11.79
C GLU A 100 11.79 -10.95 -11.15
N THR A 101 12.11 -9.70 -11.50
CA THR A 101 13.35 -9.06 -11.04
C THR A 101 13.21 -8.24 -9.78
N ASP A 102 12.03 -7.67 -9.50
CA ASP A 102 11.86 -6.71 -8.40
C ASP A 102 10.89 -7.19 -7.30
N VAL A 103 9.91 -8.06 -7.62
CA VAL A 103 8.91 -8.55 -6.65
C VAL A 103 9.24 -9.94 -6.14
N LEU A 104 9.49 -10.89 -7.04
CA LEU A 104 9.77 -12.29 -6.68
C LEU A 104 10.96 -12.45 -5.71
N PRO A 105 12.07 -11.68 -5.82
CA PRO A 105 13.17 -11.76 -4.86
C PRO A 105 12.78 -11.43 -3.42
N LEU A 106 11.71 -10.65 -3.20
CA LEU A 106 11.19 -10.35 -1.85
C LEU A 106 10.66 -11.59 -1.13
N PHE A 107 10.31 -12.65 -1.88
CA PHE A 107 9.83 -13.91 -1.35
C PHE A 107 10.90 -15.02 -1.37
N THR A 108 11.82 -14.97 -2.32
CA THR A 108 12.77 -16.06 -2.59
C THR A 108 14.16 -15.82 -2.02
N THR A 109 14.45 -14.60 -1.55
CA THR A 109 15.80 -14.23 -1.08
C THR A 109 15.83 -14.08 0.44
N PRO A 110 16.74 -14.78 1.16
CA PRO A 110 16.99 -14.52 2.57
C PRO A 110 17.45 -13.08 2.79
N ASP A 111 17.28 -12.56 3.99
CA ASP A 111 17.64 -11.20 4.38
C ASP A 111 16.89 -10.06 3.65
N ALA A 112 15.94 -10.36 2.75
CA ALA A 112 15.23 -9.37 1.95
C ALA A 112 14.38 -8.39 2.77
N TRP A 113 13.86 -8.84 3.92
CA TRP A 113 13.03 -8.02 4.81
C TRP A 113 13.82 -7.40 5.95
N PHE A 114 14.77 -8.16 6.51
CA PHE A 114 15.70 -7.73 7.54
C PHE A 114 16.86 -8.73 7.66
N PRO A 115 18.03 -8.33 8.18
CA PRO A 115 19.14 -9.26 8.40
C PRO A 115 18.77 -10.43 9.32
N GLY A 116 19.04 -11.65 8.87
CA GLY A 116 18.67 -12.91 9.48
C GLY A 116 17.27 -13.41 9.12
N SER A 117 16.53 -12.78 8.21
CA SER A 117 15.24 -13.31 7.74
C SER A 117 15.43 -14.49 6.80
N GLU A 118 14.65 -15.54 7.01
CA GLU A 118 14.55 -16.67 6.07
C GLU A 118 13.80 -16.25 4.81
N ALA A 119 14.08 -16.90 3.68
CA ALA A 119 13.26 -16.71 2.49
C ALA A 119 11.86 -17.25 2.76
N CYS A 120 10.81 -16.61 2.23
CA CYS A 120 9.45 -17.12 2.36
C CYS A 120 9.34 -18.53 1.74
N THR A 121 10.08 -18.78 0.67
CA THR A 121 10.17 -20.08 0.01
C THR A 121 10.83 -21.17 0.82
N ASP A 122 11.50 -20.88 1.94
CA ASP A 122 12.00 -21.95 2.81
C ASP A 122 10.84 -22.75 3.46
N CYS A 123 9.66 -22.13 3.58
CA CYS A 123 8.43 -22.76 4.08
C CYS A 123 7.32 -22.86 3.02
N HIS A 124 7.30 -22.00 2.00
CA HIS A 124 6.25 -21.86 0.98
C HIS A 124 6.80 -22.09 -0.44
N PHE A 125 6.94 -23.37 -0.85
CA PHE A 125 7.72 -23.78 -2.02
C PHE A 125 6.99 -24.68 -3.02
N ASP A 126 5.78 -25.12 -2.70
CA ASP A 126 4.97 -25.99 -3.57
C ASP A 126 3.51 -25.99 -3.07
N ASN A 127 2.58 -26.39 -3.94
CA ASN A 127 1.17 -26.60 -3.61
C ASN A 127 0.93 -28.04 -3.10
N SER A 128 1.71 -28.46 -2.10
CA SER A 128 1.63 -29.78 -1.48
C SER A 128 1.68 -29.69 0.05
N GLU A 129 1.24 -30.76 0.71
CA GLU A 129 1.12 -30.88 2.18
C GLU A 129 2.46 -30.71 2.92
N ASP A 130 3.58 -30.91 2.21
CA ASP A 130 4.92 -30.70 2.75
C ASP A 130 5.27 -29.20 2.85
N SER A 131 4.59 -28.35 2.08
CA SER A 131 4.68 -26.90 2.17
C SER A 131 3.64 -26.33 3.13
N ARG A 132 4.01 -25.27 3.84
CA ARG A 132 3.13 -24.69 4.86
C ARG A 132 1.90 -24.10 4.20
N HIS A 133 0.75 -24.68 4.52
CA HIS A 133 -0.56 -24.31 3.96
C HIS A 133 -0.66 -24.51 2.45
N GLU A 134 0.04 -25.50 1.88
CA GLU A 134 -0.05 -25.86 0.45
C GLU A 134 0.09 -24.62 -0.46
N MET A 135 1.11 -23.80 -0.20
CA MET A 135 1.30 -22.50 -0.85
C MET A 135 2.69 -22.41 -1.44
N ASP A 136 2.75 -22.20 -2.75
CA ASP A 136 3.97 -21.88 -3.48
C ASP A 136 4.16 -20.36 -3.61
N LEU A 137 5.32 -19.84 -3.20
CA LEU A 137 5.75 -18.45 -3.40
C LEU A 137 7.04 -18.36 -4.24
N SER A 138 7.43 -19.45 -4.91
CA SER A 138 8.66 -19.54 -5.72
C SER A 138 8.48 -19.04 -7.16
N SER A 139 7.23 -18.88 -7.61
CA SER A 139 6.86 -18.39 -8.93
C SER A 139 5.51 -17.67 -8.88
N LEU A 140 5.03 -17.16 -10.02
CA LEU A 140 3.70 -16.55 -10.12
C LEU A 140 2.55 -17.57 -10.21
N ASP A 141 2.84 -18.80 -10.62
CA ASP A 141 1.85 -19.78 -11.08
C ASP A 141 0.99 -20.43 -9.97
#